data_AF-A0A925LBI7-F1
#
_entry.id   AF-A0A925LBI7-F1
#
_cell.length_a   1.000
_cell.length_b   1.000
_cell.length_c   1.000
_cell.angle_alpha   90.00
_cell.angle_beta   90.00
_cell.angle_gamma   90.00
#
_symmetry.space_group_name_H-M   'P 1'
#
loop_
_entity.id
_entity.type
_entity.pdbx_description
1 polymer ?
#
loop_
_entity_poly.entity_id
_entity_poly.type
_entity_poly.pdbx_seq_one_letter_code
_entity_poly.pdbx_strand_id
1 'polypeptide(L)'
;MSRRLSSCLVLTLALSLAACAPGREFVRNGQQMIDQGRLEEGLQQMEKGLSLEPENREYRMLLIRQRDTQVGVLLARADAQRQADKLGDATALYRRAIGLDANNVRALSGLEAVESQRRQQQRVDEAQGLMAQGRLDEADQRLRKVLAENPAHTRAQSLKRHLDEQAGRGAETATPVLKPGLRKPISLDFRDANLKAVFDALSRT
;
A
#
# COMPACT_ATOMS: atom_id res chain seq x y z
N MET A 1 -52.41 61.47 4.66
CA MET A 1 -51.70 60.61 5.65
C MET A 1 -51.71 59.13 5.27
N SER A 2 -52.73 58.60 4.59
CA SER A 2 -52.81 57.19 4.16
C SER A 2 -51.70 56.70 3.21
N ARG A 3 -51.27 57.51 2.23
CA ARG A 3 -50.19 57.12 1.29
C ARG A 3 -48.82 56.93 1.96
N ARG A 4 -48.53 57.64 3.06
CA ARG A 4 -47.26 57.48 3.80
C ARG A 4 -47.26 56.23 4.69
N LEU A 5 -48.43 55.80 5.17
CA LEU A 5 -48.58 54.53 5.90
C LEU A 5 -48.42 53.31 4.98
N SER A 6 -49.02 53.32 3.77
CA SER A 6 -48.84 52.21 2.81
C SER A 6 -47.40 52.06 2.32
N SER A 7 -46.68 53.16 2.08
CA SER A 7 -45.25 53.08 1.72
C SER A 7 -44.37 52.55 2.85
N CYS A 8 -44.69 52.86 4.11
CA CYS A 8 -43.96 52.28 5.24
C CYS A 8 -44.22 50.77 5.37
N LEU A 9 -45.48 50.34 5.17
CA LEU A 9 -45.87 48.93 5.26
C LEU A 9 -45.24 48.05 4.16
N VAL A 10 -45.10 48.59 2.95
CA VAL A 10 -44.44 47.89 1.83
C VAL A 10 -42.92 47.81 2.05
N LEU A 11 -42.30 48.85 2.65
CA LEU A 11 -40.87 48.81 2.97
C LEU A 11 -40.54 47.81 4.10
N THR A 12 -41.37 47.71 5.14
CA THR A 12 -41.17 46.71 6.20
C THR A 12 -41.44 45.28 5.72
N LEU A 13 -42.41 45.07 4.82
CA LEU A 13 -42.65 43.75 4.24
C LEU A 13 -41.50 43.32 3.32
N ALA A 14 -40.94 44.22 2.51
CA ALA A 14 -39.78 43.92 1.66
C ALA A 14 -38.50 43.62 2.44
N LEU A 15 -38.28 44.24 3.60
CA LEU A 15 -37.13 43.93 4.48
C LEU A 15 -37.23 42.55 5.14
N SER A 16 -38.44 42.02 5.35
CA SER A 16 -38.64 40.71 5.98
C SER A 16 -38.26 39.51 5.08
N LEU A 17 -38.24 39.68 3.76
CA LEU A 17 -37.86 38.61 2.82
C LEU A 17 -36.34 38.43 2.68
N ALA A 18 -35.52 39.42 3.08
CA ALA A 18 -34.06 39.33 2.97
C ALA A 18 -33.39 38.59 4.16
N ALA A 19 -34.16 38.26 5.21
CA ALA A 19 -33.64 37.73 6.47
C ALA A 19 -33.78 36.19 6.63
N CYS A 20 -34.35 35.48 5.66
CA CYS A 20 -34.66 34.05 5.77
C CYS A 20 -33.63 33.12 5.08
N ALA A 21 -32.33 33.41 5.16
CA ALA A 21 -31.26 32.49 4.73
C ALA A 21 -30.41 32.05 5.93
N PRO A 22 -31.01 31.30 6.89
CA PRO A 22 -30.34 30.94 8.14
C PRO A 22 -29.09 30.07 7.93
N GLY A 23 -28.99 29.35 6.80
CA GLY A 23 -27.85 28.49 6.49
C GLY A 23 -26.62 29.24 6.00
N ARG A 24 -26.75 30.47 5.49
CA ARG A 24 -25.64 31.24 4.90
C ARG A 24 -24.48 31.45 5.88
N GLU A 25 -24.81 31.78 7.12
CA GLU A 25 -23.79 32.04 8.15
C GLU A 25 -23.04 30.76 8.51
N PHE A 26 -23.75 29.63 8.63
CA PHE A 26 -23.15 28.32 8.91
C PHE A 26 -22.16 27.89 7.82
N VAL A 27 -22.54 28.05 6.55
CA VAL A 27 -21.66 27.73 5.41
C VAL A 27 -20.43 28.64 5.38
N ARG A 28 -20.60 29.95 5.60
CA ARG A 28 -19.49 30.92 5.65
C ARG A 28 -18.54 30.61 6.80
N ASN A 29 -19.06 30.39 8.01
CA ASN A 29 -18.27 30.05 9.18
C ASN A 29 -17.54 28.72 8.97
N GLY A 30 -18.20 27.74 8.35
CA GLY A 30 -17.58 26.47 8.00
C GLY A 30 -16.38 26.64 7.06
N GLN A 31 -16.52 27.46 6.02
CA GLN A 31 -15.41 27.79 5.13
C GLN A 31 -14.25 28.45 5.87
N GLN A 32 -14.53 29.41 6.76
CA GLN A 32 -13.49 30.06 7.57
C GLN A 32 -12.76 29.06 8.50
N MET A 33 -13.49 28.11 9.10
CA MET A 33 -12.89 27.07 9.93
C MET A 33 -11.94 26.18 9.14
N ILE A 34 -12.35 25.79 7.93
CA ILE A 34 -11.50 25.06 6.99
C ILE A 34 -10.24 25.84 6.65
N ASP A 35 -10.36 27.13 6.35
CA ASP A 35 -9.23 27.99 6.01
C ASP A 35 -8.25 28.13 7.21
N GLN A 36 -8.76 27.98 8.44
CA GLN A 36 -7.98 27.92 9.69
C GLN A 36 -7.41 26.51 10.00
N GLY A 37 -7.64 25.52 9.14
CA GLY A 37 -7.20 24.13 9.33
C GLY A 37 -8.11 23.27 10.20
N ARG A 38 -9.25 23.80 10.66
CA ARG A 38 -10.29 23.07 11.42
C ARG A 38 -11.27 22.41 10.45
N LEU A 39 -10.77 21.40 9.74
CA LEU A 39 -11.44 20.81 8.58
C LEU A 39 -12.77 20.12 8.92
N GLU A 40 -12.78 19.22 9.90
CA GLU A 40 -13.98 18.45 10.28
C GLU A 40 -15.07 19.37 10.83
N GLU A 41 -14.68 20.30 11.71
CA GLU A 41 -15.60 21.26 12.30
C GLU A 41 -16.19 22.17 11.22
N GLY A 42 -15.37 22.60 10.25
CA GLY A 42 -15.83 23.40 9.14
C GLY A 42 -16.83 22.66 8.24
N LEU A 43 -16.56 21.39 7.90
CA LEU A 43 -17.47 20.54 7.14
C LEU A 43 -18.80 20.31 7.88
N GLN A 44 -18.75 20.00 9.18
CA GLN A 44 -19.96 19.86 10.00
C GLN A 44 -20.79 21.14 10.03
N GLN A 45 -20.14 22.30 10.00
CA GLN A 45 -20.85 23.58 10.00
C GLN A 45 -21.51 23.85 8.65
N MET A 46 -20.85 23.51 7.54
CA MET A 46 -21.45 23.55 6.22
C MET A 46 -22.62 22.58 6.07
N GLU A 47 -22.53 21.37 6.65
CA GLU A 47 -23.63 20.39 6.71
C GLU A 47 -24.84 20.95 7.47
N LYS A 48 -24.62 21.63 8.60
CA LYS A 48 -25.71 22.33 9.30
C LYS A 48 -26.36 23.39 8.41
N GLY A 49 -25.56 24.18 7.69
CA GLY A 49 -26.09 25.16 6.74
C GLY A 49 -26.95 24.53 5.64
N LEU A 50 -26.52 23.40 5.09
CA LEU A 50 -27.30 22.61 4.12
C LEU A 50 -28.55 21.98 4.75
N SER A 51 -28.50 21.56 6.01
CA SER A 51 -29.66 20.99 6.72
C SER A 51 -30.76 22.03 6.95
N LEU A 52 -30.38 23.31 7.13
CA LEU A 52 -31.31 24.43 7.29
C LEU A 52 -31.91 24.87 5.94
N GLU A 53 -31.17 24.71 4.85
CA GLU A 53 -31.62 25.04 3.48
C GLU A 53 -31.36 23.87 2.51
N PRO A 54 -32.11 22.74 2.59
CA PRO A 54 -31.81 21.53 1.81
C PRO A 54 -31.93 21.70 0.29
N GLU A 55 -32.75 22.64 -0.18
CA GLU A 55 -32.92 22.90 -1.61
C GLU A 55 -31.82 23.79 -2.21
N ASN A 56 -30.97 24.38 -1.36
CA ASN A 56 -29.90 25.27 -1.79
C ASN A 56 -28.79 24.48 -2.50
N ARG A 57 -28.81 24.51 -3.84
CA ARG A 57 -27.84 23.80 -4.69
C ARG A 57 -26.42 24.33 -4.52
N GLU A 58 -26.26 25.62 -4.25
CA GLU A 58 -24.94 26.23 -4.04
C GLU A 58 -24.26 25.65 -2.81
N TYR A 59 -24.98 25.53 -1.69
CA TYR A 59 -24.44 24.94 -0.45
C TYR A 59 -24.07 23.47 -0.63
N ARG A 60 -24.93 22.70 -1.33
CA ARG A 60 -24.66 21.30 -1.65
C ARG A 60 -23.38 21.16 -2.47
N MET A 61 -23.24 21.94 -3.54
CA MET A 61 -22.06 21.89 -4.41
C MET A 61 -20.79 22.30 -3.67
N LEU A 62 -20.87 23.33 -2.83
CA LEU A 62 -19.73 23.79 -2.04
C LEU A 62 -19.28 22.72 -1.03
N LEU A 63 -20.22 22.11 -0.30
CA LEU A 63 -19.92 21.02 0.63
C LEU A 63 -19.25 19.83 -0.07
N ILE A 64 -19.78 19.38 -1.20
CA ILE A 64 -19.20 18.28 -1.99
C ILE A 64 -17.77 18.62 -2.40
N ARG A 65 -17.55 19.78 -3.01
CA ARG A 65 -16.23 20.21 -3.47
C ARG A 65 -15.22 20.26 -2.33
N GLN A 66 -15.65 20.78 -1.20
CA GLN A 66 -14.80 20.93 -0.03
C GLN A 66 -14.43 19.58 0.58
N ARG A 67 -15.40 18.69 0.71
CA ARG A 67 -15.19 17.31 1.17
C ARG A 67 -14.22 16.57 0.24
N ASP A 68 -14.43 16.64 -1.07
CA ASP A 68 -13.58 15.98 -2.06
C ASP A 68 -12.14 16.49 -2.00
N THR A 69 -11.96 17.81 -1.82
CA THR A 69 -10.64 18.43 -1.64
C THR A 69 -9.95 17.89 -0.40
N GLN A 70 -10.65 17.82 0.74
CA GLN A 70 -10.06 17.32 1.99
C GLN A 70 -9.75 15.83 1.95
N VAL A 71 -10.62 15.02 1.36
CA VAL A 71 -10.36 13.60 1.11
C VAL A 71 -9.10 13.45 0.26
N GLY A 72 -8.95 14.22 -0.82
CA GLY A 72 -7.75 14.20 -1.66
C GLY A 72 -6.46 14.51 -0.89
N VAL A 73 -6.49 15.53 -0.01
CA VAL A 73 -5.35 15.89 0.85
C VAL A 73 -5.01 14.77 1.83
N LEU A 74 -6.00 14.16 2.48
CA LEU A 74 -5.80 13.04 3.40
C LEU A 74 -5.22 11.82 2.69
N LEU A 75 -5.73 11.48 1.51
CA LEU A 75 -5.23 10.36 0.71
C LEU A 75 -3.77 10.56 0.31
N ALA A 76 -3.40 11.74 -0.21
CA ALA A 76 -2.02 12.03 -0.60
C ALA A 76 -1.05 11.92 0.59
N ARG A 77 -1.46 12.42 1.76
CA ARG A 77 -0.67 12.28 3.00
C ARG A 77 -0.58 10.83 3.45
N ALA A 78 -1.68 10.08 3.39
CA ALA A 78 -1.71 8.66 3.77
C ALA A 78 -0.78 7.82 2.90
N ASP A 79 -0.85 8.03 1.58
CA ASP A 79 0.02 7.37 0.59
C ASP A 79 1.49 7.66 0.88
N ALA A 80 1.84 8.91 1.20
CA ALA A 80 3.19 9.31 1.55
C ALA A 80 3.69 8.64 2.85
N GLN A 81 2.86 8.57 3.89
CA GLN A 81 3.22 7.89 5.15
C GLN A 81 3.41 6.38 4.92
N ARG A 82 2.56 5.76 4.10
CA ARG A 82 2.68 4.33 3.76
C ARG A 82 3.98 4.04 3.00
N GLN A 83 4.35 4.89 2.04
CA GLN A 83 5.62 4.79 1.32
C GLN A 83 6.82 4.99 2.23
N ALA A 84 6.68 5.83 3.27
CA ALA A 84 7.69 6.02 4.31
C ALA A 84 7.69 4.93 5.40
N ASP A 85 6.97 3.82 5.18
CA ASP A 85 6.83 2.68 6.10
C ASP A 85 6.16 3.00 7.45
N LYS A 86 5.58 4.20 7.58
CA LYS A 86 4.84 4.68 8.76
C LYS A 86 3.38 4.21 8.69
N LEU A 87 3.20 2.90 8.81
CA LEU A 87 1.89 2.24 8.58
C LEU A 87 0.78 2.69 9.54
N GLY A 88 1.13 3.02 10.79
CA GLY A 88 0.18 3.54 11.77
C GLY A 88 -0.41 4.89 11.35
N ASP A 89 0.46 5.83 10.97
CA ASP A 89 0.07 7.16 10.51
C ASP A 89 -0.76 7.08 9.22
N ALA A 90 -0.35 6.23 8.27
CA ALA A 90 -1.11 5.98 7.05
C ALA A 90 -2.53 5.47 7.35
N THR A 91 -2.66 4.50 8.26
CA THR A 91 -3.94 3.93 8.67
C THR A 91 -4.87 5.00 9.26
N ALA A 92 -4.33 5.85 10.14
CA ALA A 92 -5.11 6.93 10.75
C ALA A 92 -5.65 7.91 9.69
N LEU A 93 -4.81 8.27 8.70
CA LEU A 93 -5.19 9.18 7.63
C LEU A 93 -6.24 8.58 6.67
N TYR A 94 -6.08 7.31 6.26
CA TYR A 94 -7.10 6.66 5.42
C TYR A 94 -8.43 6.52 6.17
N ARG A 95 -8.43 6.16 7.46
CA ARG A 95 -9.65 6.11 8.27
C ARG A 95 -10.32 7.47 8.40
N ARG A 96 -9.55 8.54 8.53
CA ARG A 96 -10.08 9.91 8.54
C ARG A 96 -10.72 10.26 7.19
N ALA A 97 -10.12 9.85 6.08
CA ALA A 97 -10.73 10.02 4.74
C ALA A 97 -12.05 9.25 4.61
N ILE A 98 -12.13 8.02 5.13
CA ILE A 98 -13.37 7.22 5.18
C ILE A 98 -14.43 7.89 6.07
N GLY A 99 -14.01 8.56 7.14
CA GLY A 99 -14.92 9.35 7.97
C GLY A 99 -15.58 10.52 7.22
N LEU A 100 -14.91 11.07 6.21
CA LEU A 100 -15.47 12.11 5.34
C LEU A 100 -16.28 11.53 4.17
N ASP A 101 -15.78 10.45 3.56
CA ASP A 101 -16.42 9.75 2.45
C ASP A 101 -16.32 8.23 2.64
N ALA A 102 -17.37 7.64 3.22
CA ALA A 102 -17.40 6.24 3.60
C ALA A 102 -17.22 5.27 2.42
N ASN A 103 -17.60 5.70 1.21
CA ASN A 103 -17.54 4.89 0.00
C ASN A 103 -16.29 5.22 -0.85
N ASN A 104 -15.31 5.92 -0.27
CA ASN A 104 -14.11 6.28 -1.01
C ASN A 104 -13.24 5.05 -1.31
N VAL A 105 -13.31 4.57 -2.54
CA VAL A 105 -12.59 3.36 -2.99
C VAL A 105 -11.08 3.50 -2.76
N ARG A 106 -10.49 4.68 -2.99
CA ARG A 106 -9.05 4.89 -2.79
C ARG A 106 -8.64 4.76 -1.33
N ALA A 107 -9.46 5.26 -0.40
CA ALA A 107 -9.18 5.14 1.03
C ALA A 107 -9.27 3.69 1.51
N LEU A 108 -10.29 2.96 1.04
CA LEU A 108 -10.49 1.54 1.36
C LEU A 108 -9.34 0.67 0.82
N SER A 109 -8.99 0.83 -0.45
CA SER A 109 -7.84 0.14 -1.05
C SER A 109 -6.52 0.52 -0.39
N GLY A 110 -6.39 1.77 0.06
CA GLY A 110 -5.23 2.23 0.84
C GLY A 110 -5.06 1.49 2.16
N LEU A 111 -6.15 1.26 2.92
CA LEU A 111 -6.12 0.45 4.13
C LEU A 111 -5.73 -1.00 3.85
N GLU A 112 -6.28 -1.60 2.79
CA GLU A 112 -5.90 -2.96 2.40
C GLU A 112 -4.41 -3.05 2.04
N ALA A 113 -3.88 -2.05 1.34
CA ALA A 113 -2.45 -1.97 1.02
C ALA A 113 -1.58 -1.86 2.28
N VAL A 114 -2.01 -1.09 3.29
CA VAL A 114 -1.30 -1.02 4.59
C VAL A 114 -1.29 -2.38 5.28
N GLU A 115 -2.43 -3.08 5.35
CA GLU A 115 -2.49 -4.40 5.97
C GLU A 115 -1.63 -5.43 5.22
N SER A 116 -1.60 -5.37 3.89
CA SER A 116 -0.73 -6.23 3.08
C SER A 116 0.75 -5.97 3.39
N GLN A 117 1.16 -4.70 3.42
CA GLN A 117 2.53 -4.30 3.75
C GLN A 117 2.94 -4.75 5.16
N ARG A 118 2.04 -4.63 6.15
CA ARG A 118 2.29 -5.11 7.52
C ARG A 118 2.49 -6.62 7.57
N ARG A 119 1.65 -7.41 6.88
CA ARG A 119 1.81 -8.87 6.81
C ARG A 119 3.14 -9.26 6.16
N GLN A 120 3.54 -8.55 5.11
CA GLN A 120 4.83 -8.79 4.44
C GLN A 120 6.00 -8.51 5.38
N GLN A 121 6.01 -7.36 6.08
CA GLN A 121 7.02 -7.04 7.08
C GLN A 121 7.13 -8.11 8.17
N GLN A 122 5.98 -8.54 8.72
CA GLN A 122 5.97 -9.60 9.74
C GLN A 122 6.57 -10.91 9.23
N ARG A 123 6.22 -11.35 8.00
CA ARG A 123 6.81 -12.56 7.41
C ARG A 123 8.32 -12.43 7.19
N VAL A 124 8.79 -11.24 6.85
CA VAL A 124 10.23 -10.94 6.71
C VAL A 124 10.95 -10.99 8.05
N ASP A 125 10.34 -10.44 9.10
CA ASP A 125 10.87 -10.52 10.47
C ASP A 125 10.90 -11.98 10.97
N GLU A 126 9.84 -12.75 10.73
CA GLU A 126 9.78 -14.20 11.01
C GLU A 126 10.91 -14.94 10.27
N ALA A 127 11.13 -14.66 8.99
CA ALA A 127 12.20 -15.27 8.21
C ALA A 127 13.58 -14.95 8.79
N GLN A 128 13.82 -13.70 9.18
CA GLN A 128 15.08 -13.32 9.82
C GLN A 128 15.30 -14.05 11.16
N GLY A 129 14.24 -14.21 11.97
CA GLY A 129 14.29 -15.00 13.20
C GLY A 129 14.62 -16.48 12.93
N LEU A 130 14.03 -17.07 11.89
CA LEU A 130 14.32 -18.45 11.47
C LEU A 130 15.76 -18.61 10.99
N MET A 131 16.29 -17.64 10.24
CA MET A 131 17.71 -17.63 9.83
C MET A 131 18.64 -17.60 11.04
N ALA A 132 18.33 -16.78 12.05
CA ALA A 132 19.11 -16.73 13.29
C ALA A 132 19.08 -18.04 14.08
N GLN A 133 18.02 -18.84 13.93
CA GLN A 133 17.87 -20.17 14.52
C GLN A 133 18.49 -21.29 13.65
N GLY A 134 19.08 -20.97 12.50
CA GLY A 134 19.61 -21.96 11.55
C GLY A 134 18.54 -22.71 10.75
N ARG A 135 17.27 -22.33 10.86
CA ARG A 135 16.13 -22.95 10.15
C ARG A 135 15.99 -22.36 8.74
N LEU A 136 17.02 -22.57 7.92
CA LEU A 136 17.16 -21.93 6.61
C LEU A 136 16.03 -22.30 5.63
N ASP A 137 15.62 -23.57 5.57
CA ASP A 137 14.54 -23.99 4.67
C ASP A 137 13.21 -23.29 4.97
N GLU A 138 12.89 -23.12 6.26
CA GLU A 138 11.67 -22.43 6.67
C GLU A 138 11.75 -20.92 6.39
N ALA A 139 12.91 -20.31 6.62
CA ALA A 139 13.14 -18.92 6.26
C ALA A 139 12.97 -18.69 4.74
N ASP A 140 13.53 -19.57 3.92
CA ASP A 140 13.41 -19.50 2.46
C ASP A 140 11.95 -19.59 2.00
N GLN A 141 11.15 -20.49 2.58
CA GLN A 141 9.72 -20.59 2.29
C GLN A 141 8.96 -19.29 2.63
N ARG A 142 9.30 -18.64 3.76
CA ARG A 142 8.67 -17.35 4.15
C ARG A 142 9.04 -16.24 3.17
N LEU A 143 10.31 -16.14 2.80
CA LEU A 143 10.81 -15.13 1.86
C LEU A 143 10.24 -15.32 0.45
N ARG A 144 10.13 -16.56 -0.04
CA ARG A 144 9.50 -16.85 -1.34
C ARG A 144 8.04 -16.40 -1.39
N LYS A 145 7.28 -16.59 -0.31
CA LYS A 145 5.89 -16.11 -0.23
C LYS A 145 5.82 -14.59 -0.33
N VAL A 146 6.67 -13.87 0.42
CA VAL A 146 6.73 -12.41 0.36
C VAL A 146 7.12 -11.92 -1.04
N LEU A 147 8.13 -12.54 -1.67
CA LEU A 147 8.59 -12.15 -3.00
C LEU A 147 7.61 -12.54 -4.12
N ALA A 148 6.77 -13.54 -3.91
CA ALA A 148 5.67 -13.86 -4.84
C ALA A 148 4.55 -12.81 -4.79
N GLU A 149 4.25 -12.29 -3.59
CA GLU A 149 3.26 -11.21 -3.40
C GLU A 149 3.82 -9.83 -3.82
N ASN A 150 5.08 -9.56 -3.50
CA ASN A 150 5.77 -8.31 -3.77
C ASN A 150 7.22 -8.57 -4.20
N PRO A 151 7.46 -8.76 -5.51
CA PRO A 151 8.80 -8.99 -6.05
C PRO A 151 9.78 -7.85 -5.76
N ALA A 152 9.29 -6.62 -5.55
CA ALA A 152 10.11 -5.44 -5.29
C ALA A 152 10.44 -5.22 -3.80
N HIS A 153 10.05 -6.13 -2.90
CA HIS A 153 10.30 -5.98 -1.46
C HIS A 153 11.79 -6.07 -1.13
N THR A 154 12.46 -4.91 -0.99
CA THR A 154 13.92 -4.80 -0.89
C THR A 154 14.52 -5.64 0.25
N ARG A 155 13.94 -5.59 1.46
CA ARG A 155 14.42 -6.38 2.60
C ARG A 155 14.27 -7.89 2.41
N ALA A 156 13.20 -8.35 1.75
CA ALA A 156 13.02 -9.76 1.45
C ALA A 156 14.05 -10.23 0.41
N GLN A 157 14.32 -9.41 -0.61
CA GLN A 157 15.36 -9.68 -1.60
C GLN A 157 16.76 -9.76 -0.97
N SER A 158 17.09 -8.85 -0.04
CA SER A 158 18.39 -8.88 0.64
C SER A 158 18.54 -10.13 1.51
N LEU A 159 17.53 -10.48 2.30
CA LEU A 159 17.56 -11.71 3.12
C LEU A 159 17.63 -12.98 2.26
N LYS A 160 16.91 -13.02 1.13
CA LYS A 160 16.94 -14.15 0.20
C LYS A 160 18.34 -14.36 -0.38
N ARG A 161 19.00 -13.29 -0.81
CA ARG A 161 20.40 -13.34 -1.28
C ARG A 161 21.36 -13.85 -0.20
N HIS A 162 21.25 -13.34 1.03
CA HIS A 162 22.08 -13.83 2.14
C HIS A 162 21.87 -15.31 2.44
N LEU A 163 20.62 -15.78 2.36
CA LEU A 163 20.28 -17.19 2.56
C LEU A 163 20.89 -18.07 1.45
N ASP A 164 20.79 -17.65 0.19
CA ASP A 164 21.35 -18.38 -0.96
C ASP A 164 22.88 -18.44 -0.91
N GLU A 165 23.55 -17.37 -0.46
CA GLU A 165 25.01 -17.34 -0.25
C GLU A 165 25.45 -18.31 0.87
N GLN A 166 24.69 -18.41 1.95
CA GLN A 166 24.97 -19.36 3.05
C GLN A 166 24.79 -20.81 2.58
N ALA A 167 23.74 -21.09 1.80
CA ALA A 167 23.52 -22.41 1.23
C ALA A 167 24.62 -22.81 0.23
N GLY A 168 25.08 -21.87 -0.61
CA GLY A 168 26.17 -22.08 -1.55
C GLY A 168 27.50 -22.40 -0.87
N ARG A 169 27.86 -21.65 0.19
CA ARG A 169 29.07 -21.92 0.98
C ARG A 169 29.02 -23.28 1.69
N GLY A 170 27.85 -23.68 2.18
CA GLY A 170 27.65 -25.02 2.77
C GLY A 170 27.91 -26.15 1.76
N ALA A 171 27.48 -25.97 0.50
CA ALA A 171 27.69 -26.93 -0.58
C ALA A 171 29.17 -27.02 -1.01
N GLU A 172 29.93 -25.93 -0.98
CA GLU A 172 31.36 -25.93 -1.29
C GLU A 172 32.21 -26.61 -0.19
N THR A 173 31.80 -26.51 1.08
CA THR A 173 32.46 -27.21 2.19
C THR A 173 32.05 -28.68 2.33
N ALA A 174 30.95 -29.09 1.70
CA ALA A 174 30.52 -30.47 1.68
C ALA A 174 31.31 -31.25 0.62
N THR A 175 32.37 -31.94 1.04
CA THR A 175 33.04 -32.95 0.18
C THR A 175 31.98 -33.86 -0.44
N PRO A 176 31.98 -34.05 -1.77
CA PRO A 176 30.96 -34.86 -2.44
C PRO A 176 31.14 -36.33 -2.03
N VAL A 177 30.39 -36.77 -1.03
CA VAL A 177 30.34 -38.19 -0.68
C VAL A 177 29.41 -38.85 -1.68
N LEU A 178 30.01 -39.52 -2.67
CA LEU A 178 29.32 -40.40 -3.59
C LEU A 178 28.52 -41.44 -2.78
N LYS A 179 27.20 -41.49 -3.00
CA LYS A 179 26.32 -42.50 -2.42
C LYS A 179 26.90 -43.90 -2.72
N PRO A 180 27.01 -44.82 -1.74
CA PRO A 180 27.65 -46.14 -1.93
C PRO A 180 27.00 -47.06 -2.98
N GLY A 181 25.84 -46.68 -3.54
CA GLY A 181 25.04 -47.51 -4.44
C GLY A 181 25.46 -47.53 -5.93
N LEU A 182 26.52 -46.82 -6.34
CA LEU A 182 26.97 -46.78 -7.74
C LEU A 182 28.41 -47.29 -7.95
N ARG A 183 28.88 -48.24 -7.13
CA ARG A 183 30.12 -48.99 -7.40
C ARG A 183 29.83 -50.29 -8.17
N LYS A 184 29.35 -50.18 -9.40
CA LYS A 184 29.49 -51.29 -10.36
C LYS A 184 30.67 -50.96 -11.28
N PRO A 185 31.84 -51.60 -11.11
CA PRO A 185 32.92 -51.44 -12.08
C PRO A 185 32.43 -52.00 -13.42
N ILE A 186 32.37 -51.14 -14.43
CA ILE A 186 32.08 -51.56 -15.81
C ILE A 186 33.42 -52.06 -16.36
N SER A 187 33.57 -53.37 -16.49
CA SER A 187 34.73 -53.96 -17.16
C SER A 187 34.58 -53.75 -18.66
N LEU A 188 35.40 -52.88 -19.26
CA LEU A 188 35.54 -52.80 -20.71
C LEU A 188 36.43 -53.95 -21.16
N ASP A 189 35.80 -55.02 -21.64
CA ASP A 189 36.48 -56.17 -22.22
C ASP A 189 36.94 -55.78 -23.64
N PHE A 190 38.21 -55.38 -23.79
CA PHE A 190 38.82 -55.15 -25.10
C PHE A 190 39.20 -56.49 -25.72
N ARG A 191 38.21 -57.19 -26.30
CA ARG A 191 38.45 -58.27 -27.25
C ARG A 191 38.17 -57.75 -28.65
N ASP A 192 39.17 -57.95 -29.51
CA ASP A 192 39.20 -57.68 -30.96
C ASP A 192 39.71 -56.30 -31.42
N ALA A 193 40.86 -55.87 -30.89
CA ALA A 193 41.81 -55.08 -31.68
C ALA A 193 42.96 -55.99 -32.15
N ASN A 194 42.98 -56.25 -33.46
CA ASN A 194 43.95 -57.10 -34.15
C ASN A 194 45.40 -56.60 -33.95
N LEU A 195 46.18 -57.30 -33.12
CA LEU A 195 47.59 -57.03 -32.81
C LEU A 195 48.53 -57.01 -34.04
N LYS A 196 48.06 -57.35 -35.24
CA LYS A 196 48.86 -57.25 -36.48
C LYS A 196 49.10 -55.83 -36.97
N ALA A 197 48.30 -54.84 -36.58
CA ALA A 197 48.44 -53.46 -37.07
C ALA A 197 49.45 -52.60 -36.26
N VAL A 198 49.92 -53.08 -35.11
CA VAL A 198 50.84 -52.34 -34.24
C VAL A 198 52.31 -52.62 -34.58
N PHE A 199 52.63 -53.80 -35.13
CA PHE A 199 54.01 -54.17 -35.49
C PHE A 199 54.52 -53.57 -36.80
N ASP A 200 53.63 -53.08 -37.68
CA ASP A 200 54.03 -52.52 -38.99
C ASP A 200 54.32 -51.00 -38.94
N ALA A 201 54.01 -50.34 -37.83
CA ALA A 201 54.30 -48.91 -37.61
C ALA A 201 55.62 -48.65 -36.87
N LEU A 202 56.31 -49.71 -36.38
CA LEU A 202 57.63 -49.63 -35.74
C LEU A 202 58.76 -50.22 -36.60
N SER A 203 58.46 -50.67 -37.83
CA SER A 203 59.44 -51.23 -38.78
C SER A 203 59.85 -50.25 -39.89
N ARG A 204 59.37 -49.00 -39.85
CA ARG A 204 59.78 -47.94 -40.76
C ARG A 204 59.91 -46.59 -40.04
N THR A 205 60.86 -46.49 -39.13
CA THR A 205 61.86 -45.41 -38.97
C THR A 205 62.70 -45.66 -37.74
#